data_AF-Q1YYI6-F1
#
_entry.id   AF-Q1YYI6-F1
#
_cell.length_a   1.000
_cell.length_b   1.000
_cell.length_c   1.000
_cell.angle_alpha   90.00
_cell.angle_beta   90.00
_cell.angle_gamma   90.00
#
_symmetry.space_group_name_H-M   'P 1'
#
loop_
_entity.id
_entity.type
_entity.pdbx_description
1 polymer ?
#
loop_
_entity_poly.entity_id
_entity_poly.type
_entity_poly.pdbx_seq_one_letter_code
_entity_poly.pdbx_strand_id
1 'polypeptide(L)'
;MGGTGRISGIALLDGRPLSGLKLRLFLNMEAFSQWVETDENGLYTVNVPFGSYSINGYEFDIAVANDVLSGKVLSANSTQYIEKIFVNETDNREGLEFEFLTPIEKYTTNAIFDAEGEVLLKWASVDNAEYYGLHITAKKQDIDEDERYIIGWPDIPKLKTNQINISKYINKFPTGYVFDYHVFAYTGEDNYINSTARNYENFDFKLYGLTRPSS
;
A
#
# COMPACT_ATOMS: atom_id res chain seq x y z
N MET A 1 -34.95 3.91 23.86
CA MET A 1 -33.99 3.31 24.81
C MET A 1 -32.64 3.95 24.53
N GLY A 2 -32.03 4.61 25.53
CA GLY A 2 -30.69 5.16 25.42
C GLY A 2 -29.71 4.19 26.06
N GLY A 3 -28.81 3.62 25.28
CA GLY A 3 -27.75 2.73 25.74
C GLY A 3 -26.54 2.84 24.82
N THR A 4 -25.39 2.37 25.30
CA THR A 4 -24.11 2.45 24.58
C THR A 4 -23.63 1.05 24.25
N GLY A 5 -23.31 0.81 22.98
CA GLY A 5 -22.67 -0.42 22.50
C GLY A 5 -21.29 -0.12 21.92
N ARG A 6 -20.70 -1.12 21.26
CA ARG A 6 -19.29 -1.09 20.84
C ARG A 6 -19.10 -1.56 19.40
N ILE A 7 -18.25 -0.85 18.68
CA ILE A 7 -17.68 -1.28 17.40
C ILE A 7 -16.18 -1.47 17.65
N SER A 8 -15.65 -2.67 17.40
CA SER A 8 -14.24 -2.98 17.64
C SER A 8 -13.61 -3.65 16.44
N GLY A 9 -12.39 -3.26 16.13
CA GLY A 9 -11.58 -3.90 15.09
C GLY A 9 -10.15 -4.08 15.58
N ILE A 10 -9.32 -4.66 14.73
CA ILE A 10 -7.93 -4.98 15.05
C ILE A 10 -6.98 -4.24 14.11
N ALA A 11 -5.84 -3.81 14.64
CA ALA A 11 -4.70 -3.36 13.86
C ALA A 11 -3.54 -4.32 14.06
N LEU A 12 -2.95 -4.77 12.96
CA LEU A 12 -1.80 -5.66 12.93
C LEU A 12 -0.64 -5.03 12.18
N LEU A 13 0.59 -5.34 12.59
CA LEU A 13 1.81 -5.07 11.86
C LEU A 13 2.55 -6.40 11.63
N ASP A 14 2.74 -6.78 10.36
CA ASP A 14 3.38 -8.05 9.98
C ASP A 14 2.76 -9.26 10.70
N GLY A 15 1.41 -9.28 10.76
CA GLY A 15 0.62 -10.34 11.42
C GLY A 15 0.61 -10.29 12.96
N ARG A 16 1.21 -9.28 13.59
CA ARG A 16 1.27 -9.12 15.05
C ARG A 16 0.41 -7.96 15.53
N PRO A 17 -0.20 -8.03 16.72
CA PRO A 17 -0.87 -6.90 17.35
C PRO A 17 -0.08 -5.59 17.29
N LEU A 18 -0.72 -4.52 16.80
CA LEU A 18 -0.16 -3.18 16.76
C LEU A 18 -0.80 -2.32 17.85
N SER A 19 -0.07 -2.09 18.95
CA SER A 19 -0.49 -1.20 20.04
C SER A 19 -0.13 0.26 19.76
N GLY A 20 -0.90 1.19 20.33
CA GLY A 20 -0.61 2.63 20.29
C GLY A 20 -1.01 3.32 18.99
N LEU A 21 -1.64 2.62 18.04
CA LEU A 21 -2.17 3.26 16.84
C LEU A 21 -3.43 4.04 17.20
N LYS A 22 -3.38 5.36 17.01
CA LYS A 22 -4.52 6.25 17.26
C LYS A 22 -5.29 6.54 15.98
N LEU A 23 -6.58 6.24 15.99
CA LEU A 23 -7.48 6.33 14.84
C LEU A 23 -8.88 6.81 15.22
N ARG A 24 -9.63 7.31 14.25
CA ARG A 24 -11.08 7.53 14.37
C ARG A 24 -11.80 6.94 13.17
N LEU A 25 -13.00 6.44 13.40
CA LEU A 25 -13.89 5.98 12.34
C LEU A 25 -14.88 7.08 11.97
N PHE A 26 -15.22 7.17 10.68
CA PHE A 26 -16.27 8.04 10.17
C PHE A 26 -17.56 7.25 10.07
N LEU A 27 -18.41 7.38 11.09
CA LEU A 27 -19.68 6.66 11.15
C LEU A 27 -20.82 7.49 10.57
N ASN A 28 -21.63 6.86 9.70
CA ASN A 28 -22.76 7.51 9.01
C ASN A 28 -22.33 8.84 8.35
N MET A 29 -21.30 8.81 7.50
CA MET A 29 -20.73 9.99 6.84
C MET A 29 -20.27 11.09 7.83
N GLU A 30 -19.47 10.71 8.83
CA GLU A 30 -18.91 11.59 9.87
C GLU A 30 -19.92 12.16 10.89
N ALA A 31 -21.20 11.79 10.83
CA ALA A 31 -22.19 12.19 11.83
C ALA A 31 -21.77 11.78 13.26
N PHE A 32 -20.96 10.73 13.39
CA PHE A 32 -20.28 10.37 14.63
C PHE A 32 -18.83 9.99 14.35
N SER A 33 -17.90 10.56 15.11
CA SER A 33 -16.48 10.18 15.11
C SER A 33 -15.87 10.37 16.48
N GLN A 34 -14.97 9.47 16.85
CA GLN A 34 -14.24 9.52 18.11
C GLN A 34 -12.84 8.95 17.91
N TRP A 35 -11.84 9.64 18.47
CA TRP A 35 -10.47 9.12 18.55
C TRP A 35 -10.38 8.01 19.58
N VAL A 36 -9.78 6.90 19.16
CA VAL A 36 -9.48 5.72 19.98
C VAL A 36 -8.05 5.28 19.68
N GLU A 37 -7.48 4.50 20.59
CA GLU A 37 -6.13 3.97 20.46
C GLU A 37 -6.18 2.44 20.60
N THR A 38 -5.33 1.75 19.85
CA THR A 38 -5.23 0.29 19.93
C THR A 38 -4.50 -0.15 21.19
N ASP A 39 -5.04 -1.16 21.86
CA ASP A 39 -4.44 -1.74 23.06
C ASP A 39 -3.28 -2.70 22.75
N GLU A 40 -2.75 -3.39 23.77
CA GLU A 40 -1.65 -4.35 23.63
C GLU A 40 -1.96 -5.54 22.71
N ASN A 41 -3.25 -5.83 22.49
CA ASN A 41 -3.72 -6.86 21.57
C ASN A 41 -4.05 -6.30 20.18
N GLY A 42 -3.74 -5.02 19.93
CA GLY A 42 -4.05 -4.33 18.69
C GLY A 42 -5.53 -4.00 18.53
N LEU A 43 -6.33 -4.20 19.58
CA LEU A 43 -7.77 -3.97 19.55
C LEU A 43 -8.05 -2.48 19.77
N TYR A 44 -8.86 -1.88 18.92
CA TYR A 44 -9.48 -0.59 19.20
C TYR A 44 -10.98 -0.77 19.41
N THR A 45 -11.57 0.07 20.28
CA THR A 45 -13.00 0.01 20.58
C THR A 45 -13.62 1.40 20.56
N VAL A 46 -14.56 1.63 19.66
CA VAL A 46 -15.39 2.83 19.59
C VAL A 46 -16.70 2.57 20.34
N ASN A 47 -17.00 3.40 21.34
CA ASN A 47 -18.27 3.33 22.06
C ASN A 47 -19.29 4.23 21.36
N VAL A 48 -20.45 3.68 20.99
CA VAL A 48 -21.50 4.41 20.27
C VAL A 48 -22.88 4.15 20.87
N PRO A 49 -23.83 5.09 20.75
CA PRO A 49 -25.22 4.81 21.10
C PRO A 49 -25.77 3.59 20.35
N PHE A 50 -26.76 2.90 20.90
CA PHE A 50 -27.48 1.87 20.15
C PHE A 50 -28.12 2.46 18.89
N GLY A 51 -27.99 1.76 17.76
CA GLY A 51 -28.44 2.28 16.47
C GLY A 51 -27.85 1.55 15.27
N SER A 52 -28.19 2.04 14.08
CA SER A 52 -27.59 1.58 12.82
C SER A 52 -26.47 2.52 12.39
N TYR A 53 -25.35 1.95 11.98
CA TYR A 53 -24.16 2.67 11.55
C TYR A 53 -23.61 2.09 10.25
N SER A 54 -23.05 2.93 9.40
CA SER A 54 -22.09 2.59 8.35
C SER A 54 -20.72 3.10 8.74
N ILE A 55 -19.64 2.41 8.37
CA ILE A 55 -18.26 2.90 8.50
C ILE A 55 -17.82 3.34 7.11
N ASN A 56 -17.81 4.65 6.86
CA ASN A 56 -17.56 5.23 5.53
C ASN A 56 -16.09 5.61 5.29
N GLY A 57 -15.27 5.50 6.32
CA GLY A 57 -13.86 5.83 6.26
C GLY A 57 -13.26 5.86 7.66
N TYR A 58 -11.98 6.22 7.70
CA TYR A 58 -11.20 6.33 8.91
C TYR A 58 -10.13 7.40 8.72
N GLU A 59 -9.56 7.82 9.83
CA GLU A 59 -8.40 8.70 9.86
C GLU A 59 -7.46 8.27 10.96
N PHE A 60 -6.16 8.35 10.69
CA PHE A 60 -5.12 8.15 11.67
C PHE A 60 -4.61 9.49 12.19
N ASP A 61 -4.30 9.55 13.48
CA ASP A 61 -3.57 10.69 14.04
C ASP A 61 -2.16 10.66 13.45
N ILE A 62 -1.85 11.61 12.56
CA ILE A 62 -0.64 11.56 11.73
C ILE A 62 0.63 11.56 12.59
N ALA A 63 0.66 12.28 13.72
CA ALA A 63 1.83 12.32 14.58
C ALA A 63 2.09 10.95 15.22
N VAL A 64 1.03 10.30 15.72
CA VAL A 64 1.12 8.96 16.31
C VAL A 64 1.40 7.90 15.23
N ALA A 65 0.74 7.98 14.09
CA ALA A 65 0.96 7.08 12.96
C ALA A 65 2.40 7.16 12.46
N ASN A 66 2.99 8.35 12.37
CA ASN A 66 4.39 8.49 11.96
C ASN A 66 5.37 7.85 12.95
N ASP A 67 5.02 7.79 14.23
CA ASP A 67 5.83 7.13 15.26
C ASP A 67 5.73 5.59 15.16
N VAL A 68 4.50 5.06 15.10
CA VAL A 68 4.27 3.60 15.19
C VAL A 68 4.25 2.87 13.83
N LEU A 69 4.02 3.60 12.73
CA LEU A 69 3.92 3.07 11.36
C LEU A 69 5.00 3.65 10.43
N SER A 70 6.08 4.21 10.96
CA SER A 70 7.14 4.79 10.14
C SER A 70 7.64 3.80 9.09
N GLY A 71 7.50 4.18 7.81
CA GLY A 71 7.91 3.37 6.67
C GLY A 71 7.07 2.11 6.41
N LYS A 72 5.90 1.95 7.04
CA LYS A 72 4.98 0.82 6.81
C LYS A 72 3.98 1.14 5.71
N VAL A 73 3.43 0.10 5.10
CA VAL A 73 2.37 0.20 4.09
C VAL A 73 1.10 -0.47 4.60
N LEU A 74 -0.06 0.10 4.25
CA LEU A 74 -1.35 -0.55 4.50
C LEU A 74 -1.54 -1.68 3.48
N SER A 75 -1.84 -2.88 3.97
CA SER A 75 -2.14 -4.07 3.17
C SER A 75 -3.42 -3.87 2.36
N ALA A 76 -3.42 -4.35 1.13
CA ALA A 76 -4.61 -4.38 0.27
C ALA A 76 -5.74 -5.26 0.85
N ASN A 77 -5.40 -6.16 1.78
CA ASN A 77 -6.37 -7.01 2.48
C ASN A 77 -7.11 -6.29 3.62
N SER A 78 -6.70 -5.07 3.98
CA SER A 78 -7.35 -4.29 5.05
C SER A 78 -8.78 -3.92 4.67
N THR A 79 -9.70 -4.00 5.63
CA THR A 79 -11.10 -3.63 5.43
C THR A 79 -11.21 -2.11 5.29
N GLN A 80 -11.76 -1.64 4.17
CA GLN A 80 -11.87 -0.19 3.90
C GLN A 80 -13.24 0.39 4.25
N TYR A 81 -14.28 -0.43 4.31
CA TYR A 81 -15.66 0.03 4.39
C TYR A 81 -16.57 -1.05 5.00
N ILE A 82 -17.55 -0.63 5.80
CA ILE A 82 -18.66 -1.50 6.22
C ILE A 82 -19.98 -0.77 5.97
N GLU A 83 -20.85 -1.37 5.16
CA GLU A 83 -22.09 -0.74 4.72
C GLU A 83 -23.10 -0.53 5.84
N LYS A 84 -23.27 -1.55 6.70
CA LYS A 84 -24.29 -1.50 7.74
C LYS A 84 -23.96 -2.42 8.91
N ILE A 85 -24.04 -1.83 10.10
CA ILE A 85 -23.85 -2.48 11.38
C ILE A 85 -24.99 -2.03 12.30
N PHE A 86 -25.59 -2.98 13.03
CA PHE A 86 -26.61 -2.68 14.02
C PHE A 86 -26.08 -2.88 15.44
N VAL A 87 -25.87 -1.80 16.18
CA VAL A 87 -25.32 -1.83 17.54
C VAL A 87 -26.45 -1.87 18.56
N ASN A 88 -26.41 -2.86 19.45
CA ASN A 88 -27.38 -3.09 20.52
C ASN A 88 -26.66 -3.54 21.81
N GLU A 89 -27.41 -3.96 22.83
CA GLU A 89 -26.91 -4.22 24.18
C GLU A 89 -25.97 -5.42 24.32
N THR A 90 -26.06 -6.41 23.45
CA THR A 90 -25.47 -7.74 23.71
C THR A 90 -24.22 -8.07 22.89
N ASP A 91 -23.90 -7.29 21.85
CA ASP A 91 -22.91 -7.72 20.87
C ASP A 91 -21.81 -6.64 20.65
N ASN A 92 -20.55 -7.04 20.83
CA ASN A 92 -19.44 -6.35 20.18
C ASN A 92 -19.63 -6.50 18.67
N ARG A 93 -19.69 -5.39 17.94
CA ARG A 93 -19.78 -5.42 16.48
C ARG A 93 -18.40 -5.26 15.85
N GLU A 94 -18.18 -5.97 14.76
CA GLU A 94 -16.93 -5.92 14.00
C GLU A 94 -16.77 -4.55 13.33
N GLY A 95 -15.61 -3.93 13.56
CA GLY A 95 -15.13 -2.73 12.90
C GLY A 95 -14.21 -3.06 11.73
N LEU A 96 -13.43 -2.07 11.29
CA LEU A 96 -12.42 -2.26 10.25
C LEU A 96 -11.22 -3.04 10.80
N GLU A 97 -10.71 -3.97 10.01
CA GLU A 97 -9.41 -4.61 10.25
C GLU A 97 -8.33 -3.91 9.44
N PHE A 98 -7.26 -3.50 10.10
CA PHE A 98 -6.09 -2.88 9.49
C PHE A 98 -4.90 -3.83 9.58
N GLU A 99 -4.30 -4.14 8.44
CA GLU A 99 -3.04 -4.86 8.39
C GLU A 99 -1.99 -3.95 7.77
N PHE A 100 -0.94 -3.67 8.52
CA PHE A 100 0.24 -2.94 8.06
C PHE A 100 1.37 -3.92 7.84
N LEU A 101 2.19 -3.63 6.83
CA LEU A 101 3.28 -4.49 6.42
C LEU A 101 4.58 -3.69 6.36
N THR A 102 5.67 -4.34 6.74
CA THR A 102 7.01 -3.88 6.38
C THR A 102 7.19 -4.08 4.87
N PRO A 103 7.41 -3.01 4.09
CA PRO A 103 7.41 -3.10 2.64
C PRO A 103 8.59 -3.92 2.12
N ILE A 104 8.42 -4.49 0.93
CA ILE A 104 9.50 -5.15 0.19
C ILE A 104 10.62 -4.13 -0.06
N GLU A 105 11.85 -4.49 0.30
CA GLU A 105 13.01 -3.65 0.05
C GLU A 105 13.40 -3.69 -1.43
N LYS A 106 13.57 -2.51 -2.04
CA LYS A 106 14.10 -2.36 -3.40
C LYS A 106 15.61 -2.21 -3.34
N TYR A 107 16.33 -3.01 -4.12
CA TYR A 107 17.78 -2.90 -4.23
C TYR A 107 18.20 -1.98 -5.39
N THR A 108 17.32 -1.77 -6.37
CA THR A 108 17.53 -0.80 -7.44
C THR A 108 16.83 0.51 -7.06
N THR A 109 17.54 1.40 -6.36
CA THR A 109 17.03 2.73 -6.00
C THR A 109 18.02 3.82 -6.40
N ASN A 110 17.51 4.97 -6.85
CA ASN A 110 18.28 6.07 -7.43
C ASN A 110 19.32 5.64 -8.49
N ALA A 111 19.04 4.57 -9.22
CA ALA A 111 19.98 4.02 -10.21
C ALA A 111 19.96 4.83 -11.51
N ILE A 112 21.12 4.92 -12.16
CA ILE A 112 21.25 5.53 -13.50
C ILE A 112 21.70 4.43 -14.44
N PHE A 113 20.89 4.12 -15.45
CA PHE A 113 21.24 3.16 -16.49
C PHE A 113 21.52 3.88 -17.81
N ASP A 114 22.32 3.22 -18.66
CA ASP A 114 22.43 3.58 -20.07
C ASP A 114 21.12 3.22 -20.78
N ALA A 115 20.60 4.13 -21.61
CA ALA A 115 19.40 3.90 -22.41
C ALA A 115 19.56 2.75 -23.44
N GLU A 116 20.79 2.43 -23.86
CA GLU A 116 21.08 1.27 -24.73
C GLU A 116 21.44 0.00 -23.92
N GLY A 117 21.54 0.11 -22.59
CA GLY A 117 21.98 -0.97 -21.70
C GLY A 117 20.85 -1.84 -21.14
N GLU A 118 21.26 -2.89 -20.41
CA GLU A 118 20.33 -3.68 -19.61
C GLU A 118 19.88 -2.91 -18.37
N VAL A 119 18.56 -2.82 -18.18
CA VAL A 119 17.94 -2.22 -16.99
C VAL A 119 17.47 -3.35 -16.08
N LEU A 120 18.30 -3.69 -15.10
CA LEU A 120 18.06 -4.79 -14.16
C LEU A 120 17.49 -4.24 -12.84
N LEU A 121 16.22 -4.54 -12.59
CA LEU A 121 15.53 -4.22 -11.35
C LEU A 121 15.63 -5.39 -10.38
N LYS A 122 15.91 -5.12 -9.10
CA LYS A 122 16.07 -6.14 -8.04
C LYS A 122 15.37 -5.73 -6.74
N TRP A 123 14.88 -6.71 -6.01
CA TRP A 123 14.23 -6.52 -4.71
C TRP A 123 14.50 -7.70 -3.76
N ALA A 124 14.21 -7.50 -2.47
CA ALA A 124 14.26 -8.55 -1.47
C ALA A 124 13.23 -9.64 -1.75
N SER A 125 13.58 -10.90 -1.47
CA SER A 125 12.61 -11.99 -1.48
C SER A 125 11.62 -11.86 -0.33
N VAL A 126 10.38 -12.28 -0.55
CA VAL A 126 9.34 -12.37 0.47
C VAL A 126 9.08 -13.84 0.77
N ASP A 127 9.01 -14.19 2.05
CA ASP A 127 8.69 -15.55 2.47
C ASP A 127 7.30 -15.96 1.96
N ASN A 128 7.17 -17.21 1.52
CA ASN A 128 5.95 -17.79 0.92
C ASN A 128 5.48 -17.12 -0.40
N ALA A 129 6.22 -16.17 -0.95
CA ALA A 129 5.92 -15.64 -2.28
C ALA A 129 6.31 -16.65 -3.35
N GLU A 130 5.34 -17.05 -4.17
CA GLU A 130 5.57 -17.93 -5.33
C GLU A 130 5.83 -17.14 -6.62
N TYR A 131 5.28 -15.93 -6.70
CA TYR A 131 5.57 -15.02 -7.79
C TYR A 131 5.44 -13.54 -7.37
N TYR A 132 6.01 -12.67 -8.21
CA TYR A 132 5.92 -11.23 -8.09
C TYR A 132 5.21 -10.61 -9.30
N GLY A 133 4.38 -9.61 -9.04
CA GLY A 133 3.89 -8.65 -10.02
C GLY A 133 4.71 -7.35 -9.96
N LEU A 134 4.79 -6.63 -11.07
CA LEU A 134 5.55 -5.39 -11.17
C LEU A 134 4.75 -4.33 -11.92
N HIS A 135 4.65 -3.13 -11.34
CA HIS A 135 4.16 -1.93 -12.03
C HIS A 135 5.28 -0.93 -12.15
N ILE A 136 5.48 -0.36 -13.34
CA ILE A 136 6.49 0.67 -13.58
C ILE A 136 5.79 1.94 -14.06
N THR A 137 6.07 3.06 -13.40
CA THR A 137 5.56 4.37 -13.77
C THR A 137 6.70 5.30 -14.12
N ALA A 138 6.49 6.17 -15.10
CA ALA A 138 7.44 7.21 -15.47
C ALA A 138 6.85 8.59 -15.18
N LYS A 139 7.67 9.50 -14.66
CA LYS A 139 7.37 10.92 -14.47
C LYS A 139 8.37 11.76 -15.26
N LYS A 140 7.92 12.82 -15.92
CA LYS A 140 8.81 13.76 -16.62
C LYS A 140 9.57 14.63 -15.60
N GLN A 141 10.86 14.81 -15.80
CA GLN A 141 11.73 15.45 -14.80
C GLN A 141 11.40 16.95 -14.57
N ASP A 142 10.86 17.64 -15.58
CA ASP A 142 10.72 19.12 -15.60
C ASP A 142 9.27 19.63 -15.52
N ILE A 143 8.28 18.76 -15.28
CA ILE A 143 6.85 19.16 -15.21
C ILE A 143 6.23 18.58 -13.93
N ASP A 144 5.66 19.45 -13.08
CA ASP A 144 4.93 19.07 -11.87
C ASP A 144 3.56 18.41 -12.16
N GLU A 145 3.15 18.37 -13.42
CA GLU A 145 1.87 17.81 -13.87
C GLU A 145 2.02 16.37 -14.39
N ASP A 146 1.64 15.44 -13.51
CA ASP A 146 0.97 14.13 -13.63
C ASP A 146 0.84 13.37 -14.98
N GLU A 147 1.78 13.48 -15.93
CA GLU A 147 1.85 12.51 -17.04
C GLU A 147 2.55 11.21 -16.60
N ARG A 148 1.80 10.32 -15.93
CA ARG A 148 2.27 8.98 -15.57
C ARG A 148 2.20 8.06 -16.78
N TYR A 149 3.33 7.88 -17.46
CA TYR A 149 3.44 6.81 -18.45
C TYR A 149 3.66 5.49 -17.71
N ILE A 150 2.69 4.57 -17.81
CA ILE A 150 2.83 3.23 -17.23
C ILE A 150 3.52 2.34 -18.26
N ILE A 151 4.70 1.84 -17.94
CA ILE A 151 5.38 0.91 -18.83
C ILE A 151 5.02 -0.53 -18.43
N GLY A 152 4.54 -1.31 -19.40
CA GLY A 152 4.49 -2.78 -19.30
C GLY A 152 3.18 -3.39 -18.78
N TRP A 153 2.06 -2.67 -18.80
CA TRP A 153 0.75 -3.29 -18.56
C TRP A 153 0.04 -3.57 -19.90
N PRO A 154 -0.54 -4.77 -20.14
CA PRO A 154 -0.75 -5.90 -19.22
C PRO A 154 0.28 -7.06 -19.31
N ASP A 155 1.38 -6.92 -20.06
CA ASP A 155 2.18 -8.08 -20.49
C ASP A 155 3.37 -8.48 -19.59
N ILE A 156 3.59 -7.85 -18.42
CA ILE A 156 4.65 -8.31 -17.52
C ILE A 156 4.25 -9.67 -16.92
N PRO A 157 5.03 -10.75 -17.16
CA PRO A 157 4.69 -12.09 -16.68
C PRO A 157 4.83 -12.19 -15.16
N LYS A 158 4.11 -13.14 -14.55
CA LYS A 158 4.32 -13.53 -13.15
C LYS A 158 5.78 -13.95 -12.95
N LEU A 159 6.53 -13.16 -12.17
CA LEU A 159 7.97 -13.34 -12.01
C LEU A 159 8.23 -14.30 -10.86
N LYS A 160 8.85 -15.46 -11.14
CA LYS A 160 9.27 -16.40 -10.08
C LYS A 160 10.62 -16.03 -9.43
N THR A 161 11.22 -14.94 -9.90
CA THR A 161 12.51 -14.42 -9.42
C THR A 161 12.33 -13.03 -8.86
N ASN A 162 13.18 -12.65 -7.92
CA ASN A 162 13.21 -11.32 -7.29
C ASN A 162 14.02 -10.28 -8.09
N GLN A 163 14.07 -10.48 -9.41
CA GLN A 163 14.73 -9.58 -10.34
C GLN A 163 14.13 -9.70 -11.74
N ILE A 164 14.22 -8.62 -12.53
CA ILE A 164 13.85 -8.60 -13.94
C ILE A 164 14.74 -7.66 -14.73
N ASN A 165 15.15 -8.08 -15.93
CA ASN A 165 15.73 -7.19 -16.93
C ASN A 165 14.58 -6.64 -17.79
N ILE A 166 14.19 -5.39 -17.55
CA ILE A 166 13.03 -4.77 -18.19
C ILE A 166 13.31 -4.34 -19.64
N SER A 167 14.59 -4.21 -20.03
CA SER A 167 14.98 -3.96 -21.43
C SER A 167 14.56 -5.08 -22.38
N LYS A 168 14.22 -6.27 -21.86
CA LYS A 168 13.67 -7.38 -22.65
C LYS A 168 12.19 -7.22 -23.02
N TYR A 169 11.48 -6.34 -22.32
CA TYR A 169 10.04 -6.12 -22.48
C TYR A 169 9.74 -4.74 -23.06
N ILE A 170 10.73 -3.84 -23.03
CA ILE A 170 10.58 -2.44 -23.41
C ILE A 170 11.67 -2.12 -24.42
N ASN A 171 11.25 -1.98 -25.68
CA ASN A 171 12.18 -1.74 -26.79
C ASN A 171 12.74 -0.31 -26.80
N LYS A 172 12.04 0.63 -26.15
CA LYS A 172 12.45 2.04 -26.09
C LYS A 172 11.88 2.70 -24.85
N PHE A 173 12.74 3.28 -24.04
CA PHE A 173 12.32 4.13 -22.94
C PHE A 173 12.24 5.59 -23.37
N PRO A 174 11.30 6.37 -22.82
CA PRO A 174 11.25 7.80 -23.07
C PRO A 174 12.42 8.53 -22.39
N THR A 175 13.03 9.49 -23.09
CA THR A 175 14.09 10.35 -22.55
C THR A 175 13.50 11.51 -21.75
N GLY A 176 14.24 12.00 -20.74
CA GLY A 176 13.77 13.09 -19.87
C GLY A 176 12.74 12.64 -18.81
N TYR A 177 12.60 11.33 -18.61
CA TYR A 177 11.76 10.74 -17.57
C TYR A 177 12.63 10.10 -16.48
N VAL A 178 12.08 10.13 -15.27
CA VAL A 178 12.48 9.29 -14.14
C VAL A 178 11.41 8.23 -13.91
N PHE A 179 11.79 7.10 -13.33
CA PHE A 179 10.95 5.93 -13.23
C PHE A 179 10.88 5.41 -11.80
N ASP A 180 9.70 4.93 -11.43
CA ASP A 180 9.41 4.20 -10.21
C ASP A 180 8.90 2.81 -10.54
N TYR A 181 9.21 1.83 -9.69
CA TYR A 181 8.60 0.52 -9.77
C TYR A 181 8.03 0.06 -8.44
N HIS A 182 6.86 -0.56 -8.55
CA HIS A 182 6.14 -1.19 -7.45
C HIS A 182 6.13 -2.69 -7.65
N VAL A 183 6.66 -3.41 -6.66
CA VAL A 183 6.61 -4.87 -6.63
C VAL A 183 5.48 -5.30 -5.72
N PHE A 184 4.75 -6.32 -6.15
CA PHE A 184 3.73 -7.00 -5.37
C PHE A 184 4.10 -8.47 -5.27
N ALA A 185 4.07 -9.05 -4.07
CA ALA A 185 4.33 -10.45 -3.82
C ALA A 185 3.01 -11.21 -3.62
N TYR A 186 2.93 -12.41 -4.19
CA TYR A 186 1.72 -13.25 -4.17
C TYR A 186 2.05 -14.71 -3.88
N THR A 187 1.06 -15.43 -3.31
CA THR A 187 1.07 -16.89 -3.26
C THR A 187 0.70 -17.50 -4.62
N GLY A 188 0.80 -18.81 -4.79
CA GLY A 188 0.40 -19.50 -6.03
C GLY A 188 -1.11 -19.46 -6.32
N GLU A 189 -1.92 -19.10 -5.32
CA GLU A 189 -3.38 -18.96 -5.41
C GLU A 189 -3.82 -17.50 -5.70
N ASP A 190 -2.87 -16.64 -6.10
CA ASP A 190 -3.07 -15.21 -6.39
C ASP A 190 -3.47 -14.35 -5.17
N ASN A 191 -3.21 -14.85 -3.96
CA ASN A 191 -3.41 -14.08 -2.73
C ASN A 191 -2.26 -13.09 -2.53
N TYR A 192 -2.59 -11.83 -2.27
CA TYR A 192 -1.62 -10.76 -1.98
C TYR A 192 -0.92 -11.01 -0.63
N ILE A 193 0.41 -10.87 -0.63
CA ILE A 193 1.24 -11.00 0.58
C ILE A 193 1.79 -9.63 1.00
N ASN A 194 2.48 -8.93 0.10
CA ASN A 194 3.20 -7.70 0.44
C ASN A 194 3.50 -6.86 -0.81
N SER A 195 3.94 -5.62 -0.63
CA SER A 195 4.37 -4.74 -1.71
C SER A 195 5.50 -3.80 -1.28
N THR A 196 6.16 -3.19 -2.26
CA THR A 196 7.11 -2.09 -1.98
C THR A 196 6.35 -0.84 -1.52
N ALA A 197 7.02 0.00 -0.72
CA ALA A 197 6.50 1.32 -0.39
C ALA A 197 6.35 2.17 -1.65
N ARG A 198 5.30 3.00 -1.69
CA ARG A 198 5.18 4.05 -2.69
C ARG A 198 6.13 5.18 -2.33
N ASN A 199 7.02 5.51 -3.26
CA ASN A 199 7.91 6.65 -3.13
C ASN A 199 7.21 7.84 -3.80
N TYR A 200 6.82 8.86 -3.02
CA TYR A 200 6.13 10.03 -3.56
C TYR A 200 7.05 11.24 -3.78
N GLU A 201 8.27 11.19 -3.24
CA GLU A 201 9.21 12.32 -3.25
C GLU A 201 10.42 12.11 -4.18
N ASN A 202 10.73 10.87 -4.54
CA ASN A 202 11.93 10.50 -5.30
C ASN A 202 11.62 9.52 -6.44
N PHE A 203 12.65 9.09 -7.17
CA PHE A 203 12.57 8.12 -8.24
C PHE A 203 13.42 6.87 -7.94
N ASP A 204 13.07 5.71 -8.49
CA ASP A 204 13.87 4.49 -8.38
C ASP A 204 15.01 4.42 -9.39
N PHE A 205 14.78 4.84 -10.63
CA PHE A 205 15.83 4.90 -11.63
C PHE A 205 15.58 5.94 -12.72
N LYS A 206 16.65 6.30 -13.45
CA LYS A 206 16.56 7.12 -14.66
C LYS A 206 17.50 6.59 -15.73
N LEU A 207 17.26 7.02 -16.96
CA LEU A 207 18.07 6.62 -18.11
C LEU A 207 18.86 7.81 -18.64
N TYR A 208 20.11 7.55 -19.00
CA TYR A 208 21.00 8.52 -19.62
C TYR A 208 21.40 8.02 -21.01
N GLY A 209 21.30 8.89 -22.03
CA GLY A 209 21.63 8.57 -23.42
C GLY A 209 20.54 9.01 -24.41
N LEU A 210 20.96 9.46 -25.60
CA LEU A 210 20.05 9.81 -26.69
C LEU A 210 19.46 8.51 -27.27
N THR A 211 18.13 8.35 -27.18
CA THR A 211 17.46 7.27 -27.90
C THR A 211 17.83 7.31 -29.38
N ARG A 212 18.30 6.19 -29.94
CA ARG A 212 18.53 6.10 -31.40
C ARG A 212 17.27 6.58 -32.15
N PRO A 213 17.44 7.40 -33.22
CA PRO A 213 16.39 7.55 -34.20
C PRO A 213 16.13 6.15 -34.76
N SER A 214 14.85 5.77 -34.84
CA SER A 214 14.41 4.57 -35.53
C SER A 214 14.96 4.59 -36.96
N SER A 215 15.90 3.69 -37.25
CA SER A 215 16.39 3.37 -38.59
C SER A 215 15.42 2.45 -39.31
#